data_AF-A0AAD4EHD8-F1
#
_entry.id   AF-A0AAD4EHD8-F1
#
_cell.length_a   1.000
_cell.length_b   1.000
_cell.length_c   1.000
_cell.angle_alpha   90.00
_cell.angle_beta   90.00
_cell.angle_gamma   90.00
#
_symmetry.space_group_name_H-M   'P 1'
#
loop_
_entity.id
_entity.type
_entity.pdbx_description
1 polymer ?
#
loop_
_entity_poly.entity_id
_entity_poly.type
_entity_poly.pdbx_seq_one_letter_code
_entity_poly.pdbx_strand_id
1 'polypeptide(L)'
;MEGSSDDHPIIIPELSMNMFELFLSVAYNSWKPEGPTHDDVLDLLRFSNKFMSQKAHDVAINHLHERRFQHKPYELLALCLEFSISKFFVPAFRRLVEFRIRDIPGPVRRRLGFEVWNAFVDLKELLDEHNRIVACEEPPIVTHSPYCTDNTACFIDWRQLWWNSMARFLLDGRNPQKFHEAIERFQELGPEIGRVNPECWKMLLQTVKNATAFCLAFDLVEETAQQLSAALITEPAPMLTKAELDTLGLPSHEEIL
;
A
#
# COMPACT_ATOMS: atom_id res chain seq x y z
N MET A 1 -48.35 -4.61 10.82
CA MET A 1 -46.97 -4.76 11.31
C MET A 1 -46.09 -3.99 10.35
N GLU A 2 -44.90 -3.54 10.75
CA GLU A 2 -44.00 -2.94 9.76
C GLU A 2 -43.60 -4.00 8.71
N GLY A 3 -43.63 -3.63 7.43
CA GLY A 3 -43.38 -4.52 6.30
C GLY A 3 -44.52 -5.47 5.93
N SER A 4 -45.73 -5.31 6.48
CA SER A 4 -46.84 -6.23 6.19
C SER A 4 -47.67 -5.87 4.95
N SER A 5 -47.57 -4.62 4.46
CA SER A 5 -48.27 -4.16 3.26
C SER A 5 -47.68 -2.85 2.75
N ASP A 6 -48.10 -2.39 1.57
CA ASP A 6 -47.71 -1.08 1.04
C ASP A 6 -48.17 0.08 1.94
N ASP A 7 -49.28 -0.09 2.67
CA ASP A 7 -49.76 0.85 3.68
C ASP A 7 -48.91 0.84 4.98
N HIS A 8 -48.05 -0.16 5.15
CA HIS A 8 -47.14 -0.33 6.28
C HIS A 8 -45.73 -0.72 5.81
N PRO A 9 -45.05 0.13 5.02
CA PRO A 9 -43.77 -0.22 4.41
C PRO A 9 -42.66 -0.33 5.46
N ILE A 10 -41.58 -1.04 5.12
CA ILE A 10 -40.33 -0.98 5.88
C ILE A 10 -39.65 0.34 5.53
N ILE A 11 -39.44 1.21 6.52
CA ILE A 11 -38.78 2.50 6.28
C ILE A 11 -37.29 2.37 6.60
N ILE A 12 -36.44 2.69 5.62
CA ILE A 12 -34.98 2.74 5.79
C ILE A 12 -34.57 4.22 5.67
N PRO A 13 -34.47 4.97 6.79
CA PRO A 13 -34.35 6.44 6.75
C PRO A 13 -33.02 6.92 6.14
N GLU A 14 -31.99 6.08 6.17
CA GLU A 14 -30.61 6.40 5.80
C GLU A 14 -30.33 6.29 4.30
N LEU A 15 -31.31 5.83 3.51
CA LEU A 15 -31.10 5.37 2.15
C LEU A 15 -31.95 6.20 1.18
N SER A 16 -31.28 6.83 0.21
CA SER A 16 -31.98 7.50 -0.89
C SER A 16 -32.58 6.49 -1.86
N MET A 17 -33.64 6.87 -2.56
CA MET A 17 -34.27 6.03 -3.59
C MET A 17 -33.26 5.58 -4.64
N ASN A 18 -32.44 6.51 -5.15
CA ASN A 18 -31.40 6.21 -6.13
C ASN A 18 -30.40 5.17 -5.62
N MET A 19 -29.97 5.28 -4.35
CA MET A 19 -29.03 4.31 -3.76
C MET A 19 -29.69 2.95 -3.55
N PHE A 20 -30.98 2.90 -3.21
CA PHE A 20 -31.71 1.63 -3.13
C PHE A 20 -31.77 0.92 -4.48
N GLU A 21 -32.15 1.66 -5.52
CA GLU A 21 -32.20 1.15 -6.89
C GLU A 21 -30.84 0.67 -7.34
N LEU A 22 -29.79 1.42 -7.01
CA LEU A 22 -28.40 1.06 -7.26
C LEU A 22 -28.06 -0.29 -6.60
N PHE A 23 -28.30 -0.41 -5.30
CA PHE A 23 -28.05 -1.63 -4.52
C PHE A 23 -28.82 -2.83 -5.09
N LEU A 24 -30.12 -2.67 -5.36
CA LEU A 24 -30.95 -3.72 -5.94
C LEU A 24 -30.45 -4.12 -7.33
N SER A 25 -30.01 -3.15 -8.13
CA SER A 25 -29.51 -3.44 -9.47
C SER A 25 -28.23 -4.28 -9.46
N VAL A 26 -27.35 -4.08 -8.46
CA VAL A 26 -26.21 -4.98 -8.23
C VAL A 26 -26.70 -6.34 -7.72
N ALA A 27 -27.50 -6.34 -6.66
CA ALA A 27 -27.95 -7.56 -6.00
C ALA A 27 -28.63 -8.51 -6.99
N TYR A 28 -29.44 -7.98 -7.91
CA TYR A 28 -30.24 -8.75 -8.87
C TYR A 28 -29.68 -8.77 -10.31
N ASN A 29 -28.41 -8.40 -10.54
CA ASN A 29 -27.76 -8.45 -11.88
C ASN A 29 -28.44 -7.59 -12.96
N SER A 30 -29.18 -6.55 -12.60
CA SER A 30 -29.85 -5.64 -13.55
C SER A 30 -29.08 -4.34 -13.80
N TRP A 31 -27.87 -4.21 -13.26
CA TRP A 31 -27.01 -3.03 -13.39
C TRP A 31 -26.69 -2.67 -14.85
N LYS A 32 -26.77 -1.37 -15.19
CA LYS A 32 -26.41 -0.77 -16.49
C LYS A 32 -25.33 0.33 -16.35
N PRO A 33 -24.58 0.65 -17.42
CA PRO A 33 -23.17 1.05 -17.35
C PRO A 33 -22.87 2.55 -17.15
N GLU A 34 -23.83 3.36 -16.69
CA GLU A 34 -23.47 4.71 -16.22
C GLU A 34 -22.73 4.54 -14.89
N GLY A 35 -21.40 4.56 -14.97
CA GLY A 35 -20.53 4.15 -13.86
C GLY A 35 -20.81 4.96 -12.59
N PRO A 36 -20.81 4.31 -11.41
CA PRO A 36 -21.16 4.97 -10.16
C PRO A 36 -20.15 6.07 -9.83
N THR A 37 -20.64 7.11 -9.16
CA THR A 37 -19.78 8.15 -8.58
C THR A 37 -18.97 7.58 -7.39
N HIS A 38 -18.01 8.34 -6.87
CA HIS A 38 -17.27 7.89 -5.70
C HIS A 38 -18.19 7.70 -4.49
N ASP A 39 -19.13 8.62 -4.28
CA ASP A 39 -20.07 8.56 -3.14
C ASP A 39 -21.01 7.35 -3.28
N ASP A 40 -21.48 7.06 -4.50
CA ASP A 40 -22.30 5.86 -4.78
C ASP A 40 -21.57 4.57 -4.40
N VAL A 41 -20.25 4.49 -4.63
CA VAL A 41 -19.43 3.31 -4.30
C VAL A 41 -19.26 3.17 -2.79
N LEU A 42 -19.07 4.28 -2.07
CA LEU A 42 -18.97 4.28 -0.62
C LEU A 42 -20.29 3.90 0.04
N ASP A 43 -21.40 4.42 -0.47
CA ASP A 43 -22.72 4.05 0.00
C ASP A 43 -22.99 2.57 -0.34
N LEU A 44 -22.61 2.07 -1.52
CA LEU A 44 -22.71 0.65 -1.85
C LEU A 44 -21.92 -0.25 -0.88
N LEU A 45 -20.73 0.16 -0.45
CA LEU A 45 -19.99 -0.53 0.62
C LEU A 45 -20.73 -0.53 1.96
N ARG A 46 -21.27 0.61 2.39
CA ARG A 46 -22.06 0.70 3.64
C ARG A 46 -23.28 -0.19 3.60
N PHE A 47 -24.02 -0.15 2.49
CA PHE A 47 -25.25 -0.93 2.33
C PHE A 47 -24.98 -2.41 2.14
N SER A 48 -23.93 -2.77 1.39
CA SER A 48 -23.51 -4.17 1.30
C SER A 48 -23.15 -4.75 2.66
N ASN A 49 -22.47 -4.00 3.54
CA ASN A 49 -22.22 -4.43 4.91
C ASN A 49 -23.51 -4.50 5.75
N LYS A 50 -24.36 -3.48 5.67
CA LYS A 50 -25.63 -3.42 6.43
C LYS A 50 -26.57 -4.57 6.09
N PHE A 51 -26.69 -4.91 4.80
CA PHE A 51 -27.57 -5.96 4.29
C PHE A 51 -26.85 -7.27 3.98
N MET A 52 -25.57 -7.39 4.36
CA MET A 52 -24.72 -8.58 4.15
C MET A 52 -24.69 -9.07 2.70
N SER A 53 -24.73 -8.16 1.73
CA SER A 53 -24.72 -8.51 0.30
C SER A 53 -23.30 -8.59 -0.24
N GLN A 54 -22.73 -9.80 -0.26
CA GLN A 54 -21.38 -10.05 -0.77
C GLN A 54 -21.19 -9.54 -2.20
N LYS A 55 -22.20 -9.70 -3.04
CA LYS A 55 -22.13 -9.28 -4.44
C LYS A 55 -22.04 -7.76 -4.60
N ALA A 56 -22.82 -7.02 -3.82
CA ALA A 56 -22.72 -5.55 -3.79
C ALA A 56 -21.36 -5.10 -3.25
N HIS A 57 -20.85 -5.80 -2.24
CA HIS A 57 -19.53 -5.57 -1.67
C HIS A 57 -18.41 -5.77 -2.72
N ASP A 58 -18.44 -6.91 -3.44
CA ASP A 58 -17.44 -7.24 -4.46
C ASP A 58 -17.43 -6.26 -5.63
N VAL A 59 -18.61 -5.82 -6.09
CA VAL A 59 -18.73 -4.81 -7.14
C VAL A 59 -18.12 -3.48 -6.68
N ALA A 60 -18.41 -3.05 -5.45
CA ALA A 60 -17.85 -1.83 -4.91
C ALA A 60 -16.32 -1.91 -4.75
N ILE A 61 -15.81 -3.04 -4.23
CA ILE A 61 -14.36 -3.32 -4.13
C ILE A 61 -13.70 -3.27 -5.51
N ASN A 62 -14.29 -3.92 -6.51
CA ASN A 62 -13.73 -3.95 -7.86
C ASN A 62 -13.69 -2.55 -8.47
N HIS A 63 -14.72 -1.74 -8.24
CA HIS A 63 -14.74 -0.35 -8.68
C HIS A 63 -13.65 0.50 -8.01
N LEU A 64 -13.46 0.36 -6.69
CA LEU A 64 -12.35 0.99 -5.98
C LEU A 64 -10.99 0.52 -6.50
N HIS A 65 -10.87 -0.78 -6.81
CA HIS A 65 -9.63 -1.35 -7.31
C HIS A 65 -9.24 -0.82 -8.69
N GLU A 66 -10.21 -0.66 -9.60
CA GLU A 66 -10.00 -0.06 -10.93
C GLU A 66 -9.49 1.38 -10.83
N ARG A 67 -9.95 2.12 -9.82
CA ARG A 67 -9.58 3.53 -9.57
C ARG A 67 -8.55 3.72 -8.46
N ARG A 68 -7.89 2.66 -7.98
CA ARG A 68 -7.01 2.69 -6.79
C ARG A 68 -5.89 3.73 -6.82
N PHE A 69 -5.40 4.10 -8.00
CA PHE A 69 -4.36 5.12 -8.17
C PHE A 69 -4.89 6.55 -8.14
N GLN A 70 -6.20 6.75 -8.29
CA GLN A 70 -6.86 8.05 -8.16
C GLN A 70 -7.11 8.41 -6.69
N HIS A 71 -7.18 7.40 -5.81
CA HIS A 71 -7.31 7.60 -4.36
C HIS A 71 -5.95 7.87 -3.72
N LYS A 72 -5.96 8.75 -2.70
CA LYS A 72 -4.81 8.92 -1.84
C LYS A 72 -4.65 7.68 -0.95
N PRO A 73 -3.41 7.26 -0.65
CA PRO A 73 -3.18 6.02 0.09
C PRO A 73 -3.83 6.02 1.48
N TYR A 74 -3.82 7.15 2.18
CA TYR A 74 -4.45 7.26 3.50
C TYR A 74 -5.99 7.20 3.45
N GLU A 75 -6.61 7.64 2.35
CA GLU A 75 -8.07 7.51 2.16
C GLU A 75 -8.41 6.05 1.90
N LEU A 76 -7.63 5.39 1.04
CA LEU A 76 -7.82 3.99 0.69
C LEU A 76 -7.59 3.06 1.90
N LEU A 77 -6.60 3.33 2.75
CA LEU A 77 -6.40 2.61 4.01
C LEU A 77 -7.55 2.80 5.00
N ALA A 78 -8.07 4.02 5.13
CA ALA A 78 -9.22 4.27 5.98
C ALA A 78 -10.44 3.45 5.52
N LEU A 79 -10.64 3.30 4.20
CA LEU A 79 -11.66 2.43 3.63
C LEU A 79 -11.38 0.94 3.90
N CYS A 80 -10.13 0.49 3.79
CA CYS A 80 -9.77 -0.89 4.16
C CYS A 80 -10.20 -1.23 5.58
N LEU A 81 -9.93 -0.32 6.53
CA LEU A 81 -10.22 -0.53 7.94
C LEU A 81 -11.73 -0.44 8.21
N GLU A 82 -12.41 0.54 7.63
CA GLU A 82 -13.85 0.76 7.83
C GLU A 82 -14.70 -0.38 7.26
N PHE A 83 -14.29 -0.95 6.12
CA PHE A 83 -15.06 -1.97 5.40
C PHE A 83 -14.41 -3.36 5.43
N SER A 84 -13.34 -3.55 6.21
CA SER A 84 -12.60 -4.83 6.32
C SER A 84 -12.14 -5.37 4.95
N ILE A 85 -11.46 -4.54 4.16
CA ILE A 85 -11.00 -4.89 2.81
C ILE A 85 -9.49 -5.08 2.79
N SER A 86 -9.00 -6.33 2.74
CA SER A 86 -7.56 -6.62 2.77
C SER A 86 -6.87 -6.37 1.42
N LYS A 87 -7.61 -6.57 0.31
CA LYS A 87 -7.12 -6.60 -1.08
C LYS A 87 -6.17 -5.47 -1.46
N PHE A 88 -6.38 -4.27 -0.91
CA PHE A 88 -5.57 -3.10 -1.22
C PHE A 88 -4.89 -2.47 0.00
N PHE A 89 -4.95 -3.10 1.18
CA PHE A 89 -4.31 -2.57 2.40
C PHE A 89 -2.80 -2.46 2.22
N VAL A 90 -2.12 -3.57 1.89
CA VAL A 90 -0.65 -3.59 1.73
C VAL A 90 -0.19 -2.61 0.63
N PRO A 91 -0.75 -2.62 -0.59
CA PRO A 91 -0.40 -1.62 -1.61
C PRO A 91 -0.64 -0.17 -1.19
N ALA A 92 -1.70 0.11 -0.44
CA ALA A 92 -1.99 1.45 0.04
C ALA A 92 -1.02 1.88 1.15
N PHE A 93 -0.66 0.98 2.06
CA PHE A 93 0.31 1.22 3.11
C PHE A 93 1.71 1.50 2.55
N ARG A 94 2.15 0.70 1.57
CA ARG A 94 3.42 0.95 0.86
C ARG A 94 3.48 2.37 0.30
N ARG A 95 2.40 2.83 -0.34
CA ARG A 95 2.27 4.21 -0.86
C ARG A 95 2.16 5.25 0.26
N LEU A 96 1.58 4.92 1.41
CA LEU A 96 1.49 5.82 2.57
C LEU A 96 2.89 6.17 3.10
N VAL A 97 3.80 5.20 3.13
CA VAL A 97 5.20 5.39 3.55
C VAL A 97 5.95 6.40 2.68
N GLU A 98 5.43 6.78 1.52
CA GLU A 98 6.02 7.84 0.69
C GLU A 98 5.57 9.26 1.11
N PHE A 99 4.47 9.38 1.87
CA PHE A 99 3.94 10.67 2.30
C PHE A 99 4.71 11.22 3.51
N ARG A 100 4.80 12.55 3.61
CA ARG A 100 5.27 13.18 4.85
C ARG A 100 4.16 13.11 5.89
N ILE A 101 4.53 12.82 7.13
CA ILE A 101 3.60 12.76 8.28
C ILE A 101 2.71 14.00 8.35
N ARG A 102 3.31 15.18 8.14
CA ARG A 102 2.60 16.47 8.20
C ARG A 102 1.55 16.66 7.10
N ASP A 103 1.70 15.98 5.97
CA ASP A 103 0.82 16.12 4.79
C ASP A 103 -0.46 15.26 4.93
N ILE A 104 -0.54 14.41 5.96
CA ILE A 104 -1.71 13.58 6.25
C ILE A 104 -2.70 14.40 7.12
N PRO A 105 -3.96 14.62 6.69
CA PRO A 105 -4.92 15.41 7.44
C PRO A 105 -5.31 14.78 8.79
N GLY A 106 -5.43 15.58 9.85
CA GLY A 106 -5.78 15.12 11.20
C GLY A 106 -7.07 14.26 11.28
N PRO A 107 -8.17 14.62 10.61
CA PRO A 107 -9.38 13.78 10.58
C PRO A 107 -9.13 12.37 9.99
N VAL A 108 -8.25 12.26 9.00
CA VAL A 108 -7.89 10.97 8.40
C VAL A 108 -7.01 10.15 9.34
N ARG A 109 -6.06 10.78 10.04
CA ARG A 109 -5.22 10.09 11.05
C ARG A 109 -6.08 9.37 12.10
N ARG A 110 -7.17 10.00 12.53
CA ARG A 110 -8.13 9.37 13.45
C ARG A 110 -8.82 8.14 12.86
N ARG A 111 -9.14 8.16 11.56
CA ARG A 111 -9.76 7.02 10.84
C ARG A 111 -8.79 5.86 10.61
N LEU A 112 -7.49 6.13 10.49
CA LEU A 112 -6.47 5.07 10.43
C LEU A 112 -6.37 4.30 11.75
N GLY A 113 -6.77 4.90 12.87
CA GLY A 113 -6.64 4.31 14.18
C GLY A 113 -5.21 4.39 14.73
N PHE A 114 -5.09 4.09 16.02
CA PHE A 114 -3.82 4.19 16.77
C PHE A 114 -2.76 3.21 16.24
N GLU A 115 -3.15 1.96 16.02
CA GLU A 115 -2.23 0.88 15.59
C GLU A 115 -1.54 1.20 14.26
N VAL A 116 -2.31 1.55 13.22
CA VAL A 116 -1.77 1.89 11.90
C VAL A 116 -0.95 3.18 11.96
N TRP A 117 -1.40 4.16 12.74
CA TRP A 117 -0.68 5.44 12.86
C TRP A 117 0.68 5.27 13.53
N ASN A 118 0.76 4.53 14.64
CA ASN A 118 2.03 4.28 15.32
C ASN A 118 2.98 3.46 14.46
N ALA A 119 2.51 2.35 13.89
CA ALA A 119 3.34 1.54 13.00
C ALA A 119 3.87 2.36 11.81
N PHE A 120 3.07 3.28 11.27
CA PHE A 120 3.53 4.21 10.23
C PHE A 120 4.61 5.18 10.74
N VAL A 121 4.47 5.75 11.93
CA VAL A 121 5.46 6.67 12.52
C VAL A 121 6.75 5.94 12.89
N ASP A 122 6.66 4.78 13.54
CA ASP A 122 7.81 3.97 13.95
C ASP A 122 8.59 3.49 12.72
N LEU A 123 7.88 3.03 11.68
CA LEU A 123 8.50 2.65 10.42
C LEU A 123 9.18 3.83 9.73
N LYS A 124 8.62 5.04 9.81
CA LYS A 124 9.25 6.26 9.28
C LYS A 124 10.56 6.58 9.99
N GLU A 125 10.61 6.41 11.30
CA GLU A 125 11.82 6.60 12.10
C GLU A 125 12.88 5.54 11.75
N LEU A 126 12.50 4.27 11.69
CA LEU A 126 13.39 3.17 11.30
C LEU A 126 13.98 3.35 9.89
N LEU A 127 13.16 3.78 8.93
CA LEU A 127 13.62 4.05 7.57
C LEU A 127 14.58 5.24 7.50
N ASP A 128 14.34 6.28 8.30
CA ASP A 128 15.24 7.43 8.39
C ASP A 128 16.58 7.05 9.03
N GLU A 129 16.56 6.24 10.10
CA GLU A 129 17.77 5.66 10.70
C GLU A 129 18.54 4.81 9.69
N HIS A 130 17.86 3.89 8.99
CA HIS A 130 18.48 3.04 7.97
C HIS A 130 19.10 3.86 6.84
N ASN A 131 18.41 4.90 6.35
CA ASN A 131 18.96 5.81 5.34
C ASN A 131 20.25 6.49 5.83
N ARG A 132 20.32 6.89 7.10
CA ARG A 132 21.52 7.49 7.69
C ARG A 132 22.67 6.49 7.81
N ILE A 133 22.39 5.25 8.19
CA ILE A 133 23.39 4.18 8.24
C ILE A 133 23.97 3.96 6.85
N VAL A 134 23.12 3.71 5.84
CA VAL A 134 23.58 3.46 4.46
C VAL A 134 24.32 4.67 3.87
N ALA A 135 23.90 5.89 4.22
CA ALA A 135 24.58 7.10 3.81
C ALA A 135 25.99 7.23 4.44
N CYS A 136 26.15 6.81 5.70
CA CYS A 136 27.42 6.94 6.42
C CYS A 136 28.37 5.74 6.21
N GLU A 137 27.84 4.58 5.82
CA GLU A 137 28.60 3.34 5.69
C GLU A 137 28.74 2.95 4.22
N GLU A 138 29.85 3.37 3.59
CA GLU A 138 30.15 2.92 2.24
C GLU A 138 30.42 1.41 2.20
N PRO A 139 29.95 0.69 1.17
CA PRO A 139 30.36 -0.69 0.94
C PRO A 139 31.89 -0.79 0.83
N PRO A 140 32.54 -1.69 1.58
CA PRO A 140 34.00 -1.78 1.56
C PRO A 140 34.50 -2.36 0.23
N ILE A 141 35.65 -1.86 -0.25
CA ILE A 141 36.39 -2.54 -1.32
C ILE A 141 37.10 -3.75 -0.71
N VAL A 142 36.48 -4.92 -0.81
CA VAL A 142 37.07 -6.18 -0.31
C VAL A 142 38.28 -6.60 -1.15
N THR A 143 38.16 -6.45 -2.47
CA THR A 143 39.23 -6.82 -3.42
C THR A 143 39.29 -5.79 -4.53
N HIS A 144 40.46 -5.21 -4.75
CA HIS A 144 40.70 -4.36 -5.92
C HIS A 144 40.88 -5.20 -7.19
N SER A 145 40.48 -4.64 -8.33
CA SER A 145 40.80 -5.21 -9.64
C SER A 145 42.32 -5.35 -9.80
N PRO A 146 42.82 -6.41 -10.47
CA PRO A 146 44.24 -6.54 -10.84
C PRO A 146 44.77 -5.37 -11.67
N TYR A 147 43.88 -4.60 -12.30
CA TYR A 147 44.21 -3.41 -13.09
C TYR A 147 44.18 -2.11 -12.27
N CYS A 148 43.93 -2.18 -10.96
CA CYS A 148 44.01 -1.02 -10.08
C CYS A 148 45.48 -0.71 -9.78
N THR A 149 45.95 0.46 -10.22
CA THR A 149 47.35 0.87 -10.07
C THR A 149 47.64 1.54 -8.73
N ASP A 150 46.61 2.11 -8.08
CA ASP A 150 46.70 2.75 -6.77
C ASP A 150 45.46 2.42 -5.94
N ASN A 151 45.55 1.36 -5.14
CA ASN A 151 44.47 0.90 -4.26
C ASN A 151 44.09 1.96 -3.22
N THR A 152 45.07 2.71 -2.71
CA THR A 152 44.84 3.71 -1.66
C THR A 152 44.05 4.88 -2.20
N ALA A 153 44.47 5.45 -3.34
CA ALA A 153 43.72 6.52 -3.99
C ALA A 153 42.32 6.06 -4.42
N CYS A 154 42.21 4.85 -4.99
CA CYS A 154 40.93 4.28 -5.40
C CYS A 154 39.95 4.16 -4.22
N PHE A 155 40.43 3.69 -3.06
CA PHE A 155 39.61 3.57 -1.84
C PHE A 155 39.20 4.93 -1.26
N ILE A 156 40.14 5.87 -1.16
CA ILE A 156 39.85 7.22 -0.64
C ILE A 156 38.81 7.92 -1.53
N ASP A 157 38.99 7.85 -2.85
CA ASP A 157 38.08 8.49 -3.80
C ASP A 157 36.72 7.78 -3.83
N TRP A 158 36.66 6.45 -3.63
CA TRP A 158 35.40 5.72 -3.46
C TRP A 158 34.59 6.25 -2.27
N ARG A 159 35.23 6.36 -1.10
CA ARG A 159 34.58 6.89 0.10
C ARG A 159 34.07 8.31 -0.10
N GLN A 160 34.87 9.15 -0.76
CA GLN A 160 34.45 10.52 -1.11
C GLN A 160 33.28 10.53 -2.09
N LEU A 161 33.29 9.64 -3.09
CA LEU A 161 32.21 9.54 -4.08
C LEU A 161 30.91 9.06 -3.43
N TRP A 162 30.97 8.07 -2.54
CA TRP A 162 29.82 7.60 -1.77
C TRP A 162 29.18 8.74 -0.97
N TRP A 163 29.99 9.45 -0.18
CA TRP A 163 29.52 10.55 0.65
C TRP A 163 28.99 11.74 -0.17
N ASN A 164 29.67 12.10 -1.27
CA ASN A 164 29.26 13.24 -2.08
C ASN A 164 28.12 12.92 -3.05
N SER A 165 27.71 11.65 -3.17
CA SER A 165 26.64 11.21 -4.06
C SER A 165 25.57 10.42 -3.33
N MET A 166 25.77 9.13 -3.06
CA MET A 166 24.76 8.27 -2.43
C MET A 166 24.24 8.87 -1.12
N ALA A 167 25.13 9.30 -0.22
CA ALA A 167 24.72 9.90 1.05
C ALA A 167 23.87 11.16 0.84
N ARG A 168 24.21 12.00 -0.16
CA ARG A 168 23.41 13.18 -0.50
C ARG A 168 22.05 12.81 -1.11
N PHE A 169 21.99 11.78 -1.95
CA PHE A 169 20.72 11.32 -2.52
C PHE A 169 19.76 10.86 -1.42
N LEU A 170 20.26 10.15 -0.40
CA LEU A 170 19.43 9.66 0.70
C LEU A 170 19.09 10.74 1.74
N LEU A 171 20.03 11.65 2.03
CA LEU A 171 19.91 12.63 3.13
C LEU A 171 19.46 14.03 2.69
N ASP A 172 19.18 14.27 1.41
CA ASP A 172 18.69 15.58 0.96
C ASP A 172 17.36 15.93 1.64
N GLY A 173 17.38 16.92 2.53
CA GLY A 173 16.18 17.37 3.23
C GLY A 173 15.10 18.01 2.34
N ARG A 174 15.44 18.41 1.10
CA ARG A 174 14.48 18.95 0.13
C ARG A 174 13.85 17.85 -0.71
N ASN A 175 14.67 16.92 -1.19
CA ASN A 175 14.25 15.88 -2.14
C ASN A 175 15.00 14.55 -1.89
N PRO A 176 14.72 13.87 -0.76
CA PRO A 176 15.38 12.60 -0.48
C PRO A 176 14.93 11.58 -1.53
N GLN A 177 15.89 10.89 -2.13
CA GLN A 177 15.65 9.87 -3.13
C GLN A 177 15.34 8.54 -2.46
N LYS A 178 14.47 7.73 -3.10
CA LYS A 178 14.31 6.33 -2.70
C LYS A 178 15.59 5.55 -3.01
N PHE A 179 15.83 4.43 -2.34
CA PHE A 179 17.03 3.63 -2.57
C PHE A 179 17.23 3.23 -4.03
N HIS A 180 16.18 2.74 -4.71
CA HIS A 180 16.30 2.33 -6.12
C HIS A 180 16.67 3.52 -7.02
N GLU A 181 16.04 4.68 -6.84
CA GLU A 181 16.34 5.93 -7.55
C GLU A 181 17.76 6.43 -7.25
N ALA A 182 18.19 6.35 -5.99
CA ALA A 182 19.52 6.74 -5.56
C ALA A 182 20.61 5.85 -6.20
N ILE A 183 20.36 4.54 -6.27
CA ILE A 183 21.24 3.57 -6.92
C ILE A 183 21.30 3.78 -8.44
N GLU A 184 20.18 4.08 -9.08
CA GLU A 184 20.12 4.40 -10.51
C GLU A 184 20.95 5.67 -10.81
N ARG A 185 20.69 6.76 -10.08
CA ARG A 185 21.47 8.00 -10.21
C ARG A 185 22.94 7.83 -9.91
N PHE A 186 23.27 7.02 -8.90
CA PHE A 186 24.66 6.75 -8.55
C PHE A 186 25.39 6.01 -9.66
N GLN A 187 24.72 5.10 -10.38
CA GLN A 187 25.30 4.42 -11.54
C GLN A 187 25.56 5.38 -12.71
N GLU A 188 24.66 6.34 -12.93
CA GLU A 188 24.77 7.34 -14.01
C GLU A 188 26.00 8.25 -13.88
N LEU A 189 26.53 8.43 -12.66
CA LEU A 189 27.75 9.21 -12.43
C LEU A 189 28.98 8.61 -13.12
N GLY A 190 29.00 7.29 -13.30
CA GLY A 190 30.06 6.57 -13.99
C GLY A 190 31.42 6.56 -13.26
N PRO A 191 32.39 5.80 -13.78
CA PRO A 191 33.73 5.66 -13.19
C PRO A 191 34.66 6.84 -13.47
N GLU A 192 34.21 7.84 -14.24
CA GLU A 192 35.03 8.98 -14.64
C GLU A 192 35.22 10.02 -13.52
N ILE A 193 34.53 9.84 -12.40
CA ILE A 193 34.61 10.73 -11.24
C ILE A 193 35.70 10.25 -10.28
N GLY A 194 36.76 11.05 -10.16
CA GLY A 194 37.89 10.77 -9.27
C GLY A 194 38.83 9.71 -9.85
N ARG A 195 39.57 9.03 -8.96
CA ARG A 195 40.55 7.99 -9.30
C ARG A 195 40.06 6.58 -8.97
N VAL A 196 38.74 6.40 -8.88
CA VAL A 196 38.17 5.07 -8.74
C VAL A 196 38.42 4.32 -10.04
N ASN A 197 39.15 3.20 -9.97
CA ASN A 197 39.43 2.41 -11.17
C ASN A 197 38.10 1.88 -11.76
N PRO A 198 37.90 1.93 -13.10
CA PRO A 198 36.64 1.53 -13.73
C PRO A 198 36.18 0.09 -13.44
N GLU A 199 37.12 -0.84 -13.29
CA GLU A 199 36.79 -2.23 -12.95
C GLU A 199 36.45 -2.37 -11.46
N CYS A 200 37.12 -1.61 -10.58
CA CYS A 200 36.74 -1.53 -9.16
C CYS A 200 35.34 -0.93 -9.00
N TRP A 201 35.00 0.10 -9.79
CA TRP A 201 33.66 0.71 -9.82
C TRP A 201 32.58 -0.31 -10.20
N LYS A 202 32.78 -1.09 -11.27
CA LYS A 202 31.83 -2.14 -11.68
C LYS A 202 31.62 -3.19 -10.58
N MET A 203 32.71 -3.65 -9.95
CA MET A 203 32.63 -4.60 -8.84
C MET A 203 31.85 -4.02 -7.65
N LEU A 204 32.14 -2.78 -7.28
CA LEU A 204 31.43 -2.07 -6.20
C LEU A 204 29.95 -1.89 -6.50
N LEU A 205 29.60 -1.46 -7.71
CA LEU A 205 28.20 -1.35 -8.12
C LEU A 205 27.47 -2.69 -8.06
N GLN A 206 28.15 -3.79 -8.41
CA GLN A 206 27.56 -5.12 -8.26
C GLN A 206 27.34 -5.47 -6.78
N THR A 207 28.29 -5.14 -5.89
CA THR A 207 28.13 -5.29 -4.45
C THR A 207 26.94 -4.48 -3.93
N VAL A 208 26.82 -3.21 -4.34
CA VAL A 208 25.68 -2.34 -3.98
C VAL A 208 24.36 -2.96 -4.42
N LYS A 209 24.25 -3.38 -5.69
CA LYS A 209 23.03 -4.00 -6.24
C LYS A 209 22.62 -5.28 -5.54
N ASN A 210 23.60 -6.06 -5.06
CA ASN A 210 23.37 -7.35 -4.42
C ASN A 210 23.22 -7.24 -2.90
N ALA A 211 23.48 -6.09 -2.29
CA ALA A 211 23.49 -5.99 -0.83
C ALA A 211 22.06 -5.94 -0.28
N THR A 212 21.80 -6.83 0.68
CA THR A 212 20.50 -6.96 1.36
C THR A 212 20.06 -5.68 2.08
N ALA A 213 21.01 -4.83 2.49
CA ALA A 213 20.71 -3.54 3.10
C ALA A 213 19.79 -2.67 2.24
N PHE A 214 19.87 -2.76 0.90
CA PHE A 214 19.00 -1.97 0.01
C PHE A 214 17.61 -2.57 -0.18
N CYS A 215 17.44 -3.87 0.11
CA CYS A 215 16.15 -4.56 0.13
C CYS A 215 15.43 -4.40 1.47
N LEU A 216 16.19 -4.25 2.57
CA LEU A 216 15.65 -4.18 3.93
C LEU A 216 14.53 -3.13 4.08
N ALA A 217 14.69 -1.95 3.47
CA ALA A 217 13.66 -0.91 3.53
C ALA A 217 12.33 -1.35 2.88
N PHE A 218 12.40 -2.10 1.78
CA PHE A 218 11.21 -2.64 1.13
C PHE A 218 10.58 -3.75 1.98
N ASP A 219 11.41 -4.67 2.47
CA ASP A 219 10.96 -5.81 3.28
C ASP A 219 10.30 -5.32 4.58
N LEU A 220 10.88 -4.35 5.27
CA LEU A 220 10.31 -3.74 6.48
C LEU A 220 8.92 -3.13 6.22
N VAL A 221 8.75 -2.45 5.08
CA VAL A 221 7.46 -1.86 4.69
C VAL A 221 6.43 -2.95 4.41
N GLU A 222 6.81 -3.99 3.67
CA GLU A 222 5.93 -5.11 3.35
C GLU A 222 5.52 -5.89 4.59
N GLU A 223 6.46 -6.27 5.44
CA GLU A 223 6.22 -7.03 6.66
C GLU A 223 5.31 -6.26 7.61
N THR A 224 5.58 -4.97 7.83
CA THR A 224 4.74 -4.11 8.67
C THR A 224 3.30 -4.06 8.13
N ALA A 225 3.15 -3.85 6.82
CA ALA A 225 1.84 -3.77 6.19
C ALA A 225 1.07 -5.10 6.28
N GLN A 226 1.75 -6.23 6.08
CA GLN A 226 1.15 -7.56 6.17
C GLN A 226 0.72 -7.89 7.59
N GLN A 227 1.57 -7.59 8.59
CA GLN A 227 1.25 -7.78 10.00
C GLN A 227 0.04 -6.95 10.42
N LEU A 228 -0.02 -5.67 10.04
CA LEU A 228 -1.17 -4.81 10.30
C LEU A 228 -2.43 -5.32 9.62
N SER A 229 -2.34 -5.70 8.35
CA SER A 229 -3.50 -6.23 7.61
C SER A 229 -4.04 -7.49 8.29
N ALA A 230 -3.18 -8.42 8.68
CA ALA A 230 -3.58 -9.66 9.33
C ALA A 230 -4.17 -9.42 10.74
N ALA A 231 -3.67 -8.43 11.47
CA ALA A 231 -4.12 -8.11 12.82
C ALA A 231 -5.43 -7.31 12.85
N LEU A 232 -5.65 -6.42 11.87
CA LEU A 232 -6.72 -5.42 11.91
C LEU A 232 -7.89 -5.73 10.96
N ILE A 233 -7.67 -6.52 9.92
CA ILE A 233 -8.69 -6.82 8.93
C ILE A 233 -9.08 -8.29 9.05
N THR A 234 -10.30 -8.52 9.53
CA THR A 234 -10.97 -9.81 9.42
C THR A 234 -12.01 -9.67 8.33
N GLU A 235 -11.72 -10.20 7.13
CA GLU A 235 -12.72 -10.19 6.06
C GLU A 235 -13.94 -11.01 6.49
N PRO A 236 -15.17 -10.52 6.24
CA PRO A 236 -16.36 -11.30 6.51
C PRO A 236 -16.25 -12.63 5.75
N ALA A 237 -16.59 -13.72 6.44
CA ALA A 237 -16.63 -15.02 5.79
C ALA A 237 -17.52 -14.93 4.54
N PRO A 238 -17.10 -15.47 3.38
CA PRO A 238 -17.95 -15.48 2.20
C PRO A 238 -19.28 -16.11 2.60
N MET A 239 -20.39 -15.42 2.30
CA MET A 239 -21.70 -16.03 2.51
C MET A 239 -21.75 -17.35 1.75
N LEU A 240 -22.17 -18.40 2.45
CA LEU A 240 -22.31 -19.74 1.89
C LEU A 240 -23.06 -19.64 0.56
N THR A 241 -22.43 -20.12 -0.49
CA THR A 241 -23.05 -20.24 -1.79
C THR A 241 -24.29 -21.12 -1.70
N LYS A 242 -25.23 -21.00 -2.66
CA LYS A 242 -26.40 -21.90 -2.73
C LYS A 242 -25.98 -23.37 -2.62
N ALA A 243 -24.89 -23.75 -3.29
CA ALA A 243 -24.32 -25.09 -3.21
C ALA A 243 -23.86 -25.48 -1.79
N GLU A 244 -23.27 -24.57 -1.03
CA GLU A 244 -22.85 -24.82 0.35
C GLU A 244 -24.03 -24.86 1.33
N LEU A 245 -25.06 -24.02 1.12
CA LEU A 245 -26.32 -24.08 1.88
C LEU A 245 -27.07 -25.39 1.63
N ASP A 246 -27.13 -25.83 0.38
CA ASP A 246 -27.73 -27.11 -0.04
C ASP A 246 -26.98 -28.30 0.58
N THR A 247 -25.64 -28.21 0.69
CA THR A 247 -24.80 -29.25 1.32
C THR A 247 -24.98 -29.30 2.84
N LEU A 248 -25.34 -28.18 3.47
CA LEU A 248 -25.61 -28.08 4.91
C LEU A 248 -27.05 -28.43 5.30
N GLY A 249 -27.91 -28.77 4.33
CA GLY A 249 -29.32 -29.11 4.57
C GLY A 249 -30.14 -27.94 5.13
N LEU A 250 -29.66 -26.71 4.93
CA LEU A 250 -30.41 -25.51 5.29
C LEU A 250 -31.37 -25.17 4.14
N PRO A 251 -32.65 -24.87 4.41
CA PRO A 251 -33.62 -24.60 3.37
C PRO A 251 -33.16 -23.40 2.55
N SER A 252 -33.11 -23.58 1.22
CA SER A 252 -32.79 -22.49 0.31
C SER A 252 -33.89 -21.42 0.40
N HIS A 253 -33.53 -20.15 0.26
CA HIS A 253 -34.46 -19.00 0.35
C HIS A 253 -35.65 -19.07 -0.64
N GLU A 254 -35.64 -20.01 -1.60
CA GLU A 254 -36.77 -20.28 -2.51
C GLU A 254 -37.91 -21.08 -1.85
N GLU A 255 -37.72 -21.62 -0.64
CA GLU A 255 -38.74 -22.44 0.07
C GLU A 255 -39.52 -21.66 1.16
N ILE A 256 -39.25 -20.36 1.34
CA ILE A 256 -39.86 -19.53 2.41
C ILE A 256 -40.79 -18.43 1.85
N LEU A 257 -41.12 -18.45 0.55
CA LEU A 257 -42.16 -17.59 -0.03
C LEU A 257 -43.41 -18.37 -0.43
#